data_AF-A0A091PH81-F1
#
_entry.id   AF-A0A091PH81-F1
#
_cell.length_a   1.000
_cell.length_b   1.000
_cell.length_c   1.000
_cell.angle_alpha   90.00
_cell.angle_beta   90.00
_cell.angle_gamma   90.00
#
_symmetry.space_group_name_H-M   'P 1'
#
loop_
_entity.id
_entity.type
_entity.pdbx_description
1 polymer ?
#
loop_
_entity_poly.entity_id
_entity_poly.type
_entity_poly.pdbx_seq_one_letter_code
_entity_poly.pdbx_strand_id
1 'polypeptide(L)'
;FRRVDPYGFERPEDFDYASYEAFFSRYLVVLTRRAIKWSKLLKGKNSIQKSLKVKRYIRKGIPNEHRALVWMIVSGAQTNMEQNPGYYYRLLEGEKNGKLVEAIKTDMNRTFPDNVKFRKTADPCLQHTLYNVLVAYGHHNKAVGYCQGMNFIAGYLILITKNEEESFWLLDALIGRILPDYYSPAMLGLKTDQEVLGELVKMKVPAVAELMERHGVMWTLVVSRWFICLFIDILPVETVLRIWDCL
;
A
#
# COMPACT_ATOMS: atom_id res chain seq x y z
N PHE A 1 0.32 21.35 -15.44
CA PHE A 1 0.06 20.31 -14.42
C PHE A 1 -0.49 20.96 -13.15
N ARG A 2 -1.24 20.21 -12.32
CA ARG A 2 -1.84 20.75 -11.08
C ARG A 2 -0.88 20.61 -9.90
N ARG A 3 -1.00 21.52 -8.92
CA ARG A 3 -0.28 21.48 -7.63
C ARG A 3 -0.55 20.19 -6.85
N VAL A 4 -1.74 19.62 -7.02
CA VAL A 4 -2.15 18.34 -6.41
C VAL A 4 -2.09 17.25 -7.47
N ASP A 5 -1.50 16.11 -7.13
CA ASP A 5 -1.43 14.95 -8.01
C ASP A 5 -2.78 14.19 -8.12
N PRO A 6 -2.92 13.21 -9.03
CA PRO A 6 -4.16 12.44 -9.18
C PRO A 6 -4.61 11.65 -7.94
N TYR A 7 -3.72 11.44 -6.97
CA TYR A 7 -3.96 10.71 -5.72
C TYR A 7 -4.28 11.64 -4.56
N GLY A 8 -4.24 12.96 -4.77
CA GLY A 8 -4.57 13.97 -3.78
C GLY A 8 -3.39 14.51 -3.00
N PHE A 9 -2.14 14.14 -3.34
CA PHE A 9 -0.95 14.66 -2.68
C PHE A 9 -0.50 15.98 -3.29
N GLU A 10 -0.24 16.97 -2.44
CA GLU A 10 0.39 18.21 -2.86
C GLU A 10 1.84 17.99 -3.27
N ARG A 11 2.22 18.61 -4.38
CA ARG A 11 3.60 18.62 -4.86
C ARG A 11 4.39 19.69 -4.08
N PRO A 12 5.67 19.41 -3.76
CA PRO A 12 6.58 20.40 -3.20
C PRO A 12 6.69 21.66 -4.07
N GLU A 13 7.14 22.76 -3.48
CA GLU A 13 7.31 24.04 -4.21
C GLU A 13 8.43 23.96 -5.26
N ASP A 14 9.46 23.16 -4.99
CA ASP A 14 10.60 22.89 -5.87
C ASP A 14 10.34 21.76 -6.88
N PHE A 15 9.08 21.34 -7.05
CA PHE A 15 8.73 20.26 -7.95
C PHE A 15 9.08 20.58 -9.41
N ASP A 16 9.94 19.75 -10.03
CA ASP A 16 10.32 19.90 -11.44
C ASP A 16 9.19 19.45 -12.38
N TYR A 17 8.31 20.41 -12.71
CA TYR A 17 7.21 20.19 -13.64
C TYR A 17 7.65 19.86 -15.06
N ALA A 18 8.80 20.39 -15.51
CA ALA A 18 9.27 20.19 -16.88
C ALA A 18 9.74 18.75 -17.10
N SER A 19 10.58 18.23 -16.18
CA SER A 19 11.01 16.83 -16.21
C SER A 19 9.83 15.87 -16.06
N TYR A 20 8.89 16.20 -15.16
CA TYR A 20 7.68 15.40 -14.97
C TYR A 20 6.83 15.36 -16.25
N GLU A 21 6.61 16.50 -16.91
CA GLU A 21 5.85 16.59 -18.16
C GLU A 21 6.50 15.78 -19.29
N ALA A 22 7.81 15.90 -19.45
CA ALA A 22 8.58 15.16 -20.45
C ALA A 22 8.55 13.64 -20.20
N PHE A 23 8.59 13.22 -18.94
CA PHE A 23 8.40 11.82 -18.56
C PHE A 23 6.96 11.37 -18.83
N PHE A 24 5.97 12.10 -18.32
CA PHE A 24 4.57 11.71 -18.33
C PHE A 24 4.00 11.65 -19.76
N SER A 25 4.43 12.54 -20.65
CA SER A 25 4.05 12.52 -22.07
C SER A 25 4.44 11.21 -22.76
N ARG A 26 5.63 10.70 -22.47
CA ARG A 26 6.09 9.38 -22.97
C ARG A 26 5.36 8.23 -22.26
N TYR A 27 5.15 8.36 -20.95
CA TYR A 27 4.51 7.35 -20.14
C TYR A 27 3.02 7.18 -20.47
N LEU A 28 2.33 8.24 -20.88
CA LEU A 28 0.92 8.22 -21.26
C LEU A 28 0.64 7.23 -22.39
N VAL A 29 1.54 7.12 -23.37
CA VAL A 29 1.43 6.12 -24.45
C VAL A 29 1.48 4.69 -23.88
N VAL A 30 2.30 4.46 -22.86
CA VAL A 30 2.37 3.17 -22.16
C VAL A 30 1.06 2.93 -21.41
N LEU A 31 0.59 3.91 -20.63
CA LEU A 31 -0.66 3.82 -19.87
C LEU A 31 -1.85 3.50 -20.78
N THR A 32 -2.02 4.22 -21.89
CA THR A 32 -3.10 3.96 -22.87
C THR A 32 -3.02 2.55 -23.45
N ARG A 33 -1.83 2.08 -23.82
CA ARG A 33 -1.64 0.70 -24.32
C ARG A 33 -1.95 -0.35 -23.24
N ARG A 34 -1.73 -0.05 -21.96
CA ARG A 34 -2.07 -0.94 -20.84
C ARG A 34 -3.58 -0.92 -20.58
N ALA A 35 -4.20 0.24 -20.52
CA ALA A 35 -5.65 0.41 -20.36
C ALA A 35 -6.41 -0.43 -21.39
N ILE A 36 -6.12 -0.27 -22.69
CA ILE A 36 -6.76 -1.05 -23.76
C ILE A 36 -6.62 -2.57 -23.55
N LYS A 37 -5.45 -3.02 -23.12
CA LYS A 37 -5.19 -4.45 -22.89
C LYS A 37 -5.96 -4.98 -21.67
N TRP A 38 -6.06 -4.19 -20.61
CA TRP A 38 -6.82 -4.52 -19.41
C TRP A 38 -8.32 -4.48 -19.65
N SER A 39 -8.85 -3.46 -20.34
CA SER A 39 -10.27 -3.42 -20.72
C SER A 39 -10.65 -4.62 -21.59
N LYS A 40 -9.78 -5.04 -22.50
CA LYS A 40 -9.96 -6.29 -23.31
C LYS A 40 -9.83 -7.58 -22.50
N LEU A 41 -9.10 -7.57 -21.40
CA LEU A 41 -8.97 -8.72 -20.50
C LEU A 41 -10.23 -8.85 -19.63
N LEU A 42 -10.71 -7.71 -19.11
CA LEU A 42 -11.86 -7.66 -18.22
C LEU A 42 -13.18 -7.83 -18.99
N LYS A 43 -13.36 -7.25 -20.19
CA LYS A 43 -14.54 -7.50 -21.07
C LYS A 43 -15.91 -7.47 -20.35
N GLY A 44 -16.07 -6.64 -19.32
CA GLY A 44 -17.29 -6.57 -18.50
C GLY A 44 -17.51 -7.75 -17.55
N LYS A 45 -16.54 -8.66 -17.40
CA LYS A 45 -16.50 -9.68 -16.35
C LYS A 45 -15.75 -9.12 -15.15
N ASN A 46 -16.39 -9.14 -13.98
CA ASN A 46 -15.75 -8.84 -12.70
C ASN A 46 -14.98 -10.06 -12.15
N SER A 47 -14.36 -10.86 -13.03
CA SER A 47 -13.61 -12.05 -12.63
C SER A 47 -12.30 -12.15 -13.40
N ILE A 48 -11.23 -12.49 -12.68
CA ILE A 48 -9.88 -12.65 -13.21
C ILE A 48 -9.36 -14.01 -12.76
N GLN A 49 -9.10 -14.89 -13.72
CA GLN A 49 -8.44 -16.16 -13.44
C GLN A 49 -6.92 -15.99 -13.46
N LYS A 50 -6.26 -16.45 -12.39
CA LYS A 50 -4.79 -16.44 -12.30
C LYS A 50 -4.21 -17.22 -13.47
N SER A 51 -3.36 -16.56 -14.26
CA SER A 51 -2.71 -17.14 -15.43
C SER A 51 -1.38 -16.44 -15.70
N LEU A 52 -0.50 -17.06 -16.48
CA LEU A 52 0.76 -16.44 -16.91
C LEU A 52 0.53 -15.10 -17.65
N LYS A 53 -0.58 -15.00 -18.39
CA LYS A 53 -0.99 -13.75 -19.05
C LYS A 53 -1.32 -12.66 -18.04
N VAL A 54 -2.12 -12.96 -17.02
CA VAL A 54 -2.47 -12.02 -15.94
C VAL A 54 -1.22 -11.61 -15.17
N LYS A 55 -0.39 -12.56 -14.74
CA LYS A 55 0.89 -12.28 -14.05
C LYS A 55 1.78 -11.32 -14.87
N ARG A 56 1.87 -11.53 -16.18
CA ARG A 56 2.61 -10.64 -17.09
C ARG A 56 1.97 -9.25 -17.22
N TYR A 57 0.65 -9.15 -17.20
CA TYR A 57 -0.06 -7.88 -17.29
C TYR A 57 0.14 -7.06 -16.00
N ILE A 58 0.01 -7.71 -14.86
CA ILE A 58 0.28 -7.14 -13.53
C ILE A 58 1.70 -6.56 -13.46
N ARG A 59 2.73 -7.36 -13.80
CA ARG A 59 4.13 -6.90 -13.83
C ARG A 59 4.37 -5.71 -14.76
N LYS A 60 3.53 -5.55 -15.79
CA LYS A 60 3.59 -4.44 -16.75
C LYS A 60 2.77 -3.21 -16.31
N GLY A 61 2.07 -3.30 -15.18
CA GLY A 61 1.25 -2.25 -14.58
C GLY A 61 -0.25 -2.45 -14.77
N ILE A 62 -0.98 -2.31 -13.65
CA ILE A 62 -2.44 -2.24 -13.62
C ILE A 62 -2.85 -0.75 -13.75
N PRO A 63 -3.74 -0.39 -14.71
CA PRO A 63 -4.32 0.94 -14.78
C PRO A 63 -5.03 1.30 -13.48
N ASN A 64 -4.97 2.58 -13.08
CA ASN A 64 -5.45 3.01 -11.78
C ASN A 64 -6.92 2.66 -11.54
N GLU A 65 -7.75 2.84 -12.55
CA GLU A 65 -9.18 2.53 -12.57
C GLU A 65 -9.51 1.04 -12.38
N HIS A 66 -8.51 0.15 -12.49
CA HIS A 66 -8.67 -1.30 -12.35
C HIS A 66 -7.97 -1.86 -11.10
N ARG A 67 -7.15 -1.07 -10.40
CA ARG A 67 -6.35 -1.57 -9.26
C ARG A 67 -7.22 -2.17 -8.16
N ALA A 68 -8.24 -1.45 -7.71
CA ALA A 68 -9.14 -1.92 -6.66
C ALA A 68 -9.72 -3.31 -6.98
N LEU A 69 -10.38 -3.44 -8.14
CA LEU A 69 -10.96 -4.71 -8.60
C LEU A 69 -9.90 -5.81 -8.72
N VAL A 70 -8.77 -5.52 -9.38
CA VAL A 70 -7.75 -6.53 -9.64
C VAL A 70 -7.11 -6.99 -8.34
N TRP A 71 -6.74 -6.07 -7.45
CA TRP A 71 -6.16 -6.39 -6.14
C TRP A 71 -7.13 -7.21 -5.28
N MET A 72 -8.42 -6.84 -5.23
CA MET A 72 -9.45 -7.58 -4.50
C MET A 72 -9.52 -9.04 -4.97
N ILE A 73 -9.51 -9.26 -6.29
CA ILE A 73 -9.59 -10.61 -6.87
C ILE A 73 -8.29 -11.41 -6.66
N VAL A 74 -7.13 -10.84 -7.01
CA VAL A 74 -5.88 -11.63 -7.05
C VAL A 74 -5.31 -11.93 -5.67
N SER A 75 -5.54 -11.04 -4.71
CA SER A 75 -5.21 -11.28 -3.29
C SER A 75 -6.16 -12.30 -2.65
N GLY A 76 -7.37 -12.47 -3.19
CA GLY A 76 -8.46 -13.26 -2.60
C GLY A 76 -9.28 -12.50 -1.56
N ALA A 77 -9.02 -11.20 -1.35
CA ALA A 77 -9.80 -10.34 -0.47
C ALA A 77 -11.29 -10.31 -0.86
N GLN A 78 -11.61 -10.32 -2.17
CA GLN A 78 -12.98 -10.38 -2.66
C GLN A 78 -13.74 -11.60 -2.13
N THR A 79 -13.12 -12.77 -2.23
CA THR A 79 -13.72 -14.03 -1.77
C THR A 79 -13.93 -14.02 -0.25
N ASN A 80 -12.94 -13.53 0.51
CA ASN A 80 -13.09 -13.42 1.97
C ASN A 80 -14.22 -12.46 2.36
N MET A 81 -14.34 -11.31 1.68
CA MET A 81 -15.42 -10.35 1.90
C MET A 81 -16.79 -10.95 1.63
N GLU A 82 -16.97 -11.59 0.47
CA GLU A 82 -18.25 -12.20 0.06
C GLU A 82 -18.67 -13.34 0.99
N GLN A 83 -17.72 -14.09 1.54
CA GLN A 83 -17.99 -15.18 2.49
C GLN A 83 -18.33 -14.69 3.89
N ASN A 84 -18.05 -13.42 4.22
CA ASN A 84 -18.20 -12.88 5.57
C ASN A 84 -19.07 -11.61 5.59
N PRO A 85 -20.34 -11.69 5.13
CA PRO A 85 -21.21 -10.52 5.07
C PRO A 85 -21.43 -9.90 6.46
N GLY A 86 -21.29 -8.58 6.51
CA GLY A 86 -21.46 -7.79 7.74
C GLY A 86 -20.31 -7.94 8.75
N TYR A 87 -19.27 -8.72 8.45
CA TYR A 87 -18.19 -8.97 9.40
C TYR A 87 -17.42 -7.71 9.77
N TYR A 88 -17.09 -6.87 8.77
CA TYR A 88 -16.42 -5.60 8.98
C TYR A 88 -17.19 -4.69 9.96
N TYR A 89 -18.50 -4.52 9.73
CA TYR A 89 -19.32 -3.66 10.59
C TYR A 89 -19.45 -4.21 12.02
N ARG A 90 -19.57 -5.54 12.18
CA ARG A 90 -19.56 -6.17 13.52
C ARG A 90 -18.26 -5.91 14.29
N LEU A 91 -17.11 -5.81 13.61
CA LEU A 91 -15.84 -5.46 14.25
C LEU A 91 -15.82 -4.01 14.77
N LEU A 92 -16.53 -3.10 14.11
CA LEU A 92 -16.65 -1.70 14.51
C LEU A 92 -17.60 -1.49 15.70
N GLU A 93 -18.63 -2.35 15.81
CA GLU A 93 -19.59 -2.36 16.92
C GLU A 93 -19.01 -2.96 18.21
N GLY A 94 -17.93 -3.74 18.11
CA GLY A 94 -17.28 -4.38 19.25
C GLY A 94 -16.66 -3.40 20.26
N GLU A 95 -16.46 -3.88 21.48
CA GLU A 95 -15.79 -3.10 22.52
C GLU A 95 -14.40 -2.68 22.08
N LYS A 96 -14.15 -1.36 22.13
CA LYS A 96 -12.90 -0.77 21.65
C LYS A 96 -11.81 -0.94 22.70
N ASN A 97 -10.72 -1.59 22.30
CA ASN A 97 -9.52 -1.64 23.13
C ASN A 97 -8.88 -0.24 23.22
N GLY A 98 -8.87 0.36 24.41
CA GLY A 98 -8.34 1.71 24.62
C GLY A 98 -6.89 1.89 24.18
N LYS A 99 -6.00 0.90 24.44
CA LYS A 99 -4.59 0.97 24.02
C LYS A 99 -4.45 0.98 22.50
N LEU A 100 -5.22 0.14 21.81
CA LEU A 100 -5.28 0.09 20.35
C LEU A 100 -5.72 1.44 19.77
N VAL A 101 -6.82 1.98 20.31
CA VAL A 101 -7.41 3.24 19.84
C VAL A 101 -6.45 4.41 20.03
N GLU A 102 -5.79 4.51 21.17
CA GLU A 102 -4.84 5.60 21.43
C GLU A 102 -3.60 5.51 20.51
N ALA A 103 -3.09 4.29 20.24
CA ALA A 103 -2.00 4.11 19.28
C ALA A 103 -2.40 4.55 17.87
N ILE A 104 -3.60 4.19 17.41
CA ILE A 104 -4.12 4.60 16.10
C ILE A 104 -4.28 6.13 16.03
N LYS A 105 -4.93 6.76 17.02
CA LYS A 105 -5.15 8.21 17.05
C LYS A 105 -3.85 9.01 17.02
N THR A 106 -2.82 8.52 17.70
CA THR A 106 -1.49 9.13 17.69
C THR A 106 -0.96 9.25 16.25
N ASP A 107 -1.15 8.20 15.44
CA ASP A 107 -0.62 8.13 14.08
C ASP A 107 -1.50 8.81 13.04
N MET A 108 -2.81 8.92 13.29
CA MET A 108 -3.73 9.62 12.40
C MET A 108 -3.30 11.07 12.12
N ASN A 109 -2.83 11.81 13.15
CA ASN A 109 -2.45 13.21 12.99
C ASN A 109 -1.23 13.40 12.05
N ARG A 110 -0.39 12.38 11.91
CA ARG A 110 0.79 12.38 11.03
C ARG A 110 0.58 11.61 9.73
N THR A 111 -0.61 11.06 9.49
CA THR A 111 -0.89 10.28 8.27
C THR A 111 -1.26 11.21 7.12
N PHE A 112 -0.38 11.30 6.13
CA PHE A 112 -0.58 12.06 4.88
C PHE A 112 -1.01 13.52 5.09
N PRO A 113 -0.24 14.35 5.81
CA PRO A 113 -0.56 15.76 6.03
C PRO A 113 -0.71 16.55 4.71
N ASP A 114 0.03 16.14 3.68
CA ASP A 114 0.04 16.78 2.36
C ASP A 114 -1.05 16.24 1.42
N ASN A 115 -1.86 15.27 1.87
CA ASN A 115 -2.98 14.78 1.06
C ASN A 115 -4.25 15.57 1.36
N VAL A 116 -4.82 16.19 0.33
CA VAL A 116 -5.98 17.07 0.45
C VAL A 116 -7.22 16.39 1.02
N LYS A 117 -7.33 15.06 0.97
CA LYS A 117 -8.46 14.28 1.51
C LYS A 117 -8.27 13.82 2.95
N PHE A 118 -7.04 13.85 3.46
CA PHE A 118 -6.70 13.50 4.84
C PHE A 118 -6.61 14.73 5.76
N ARG A 119 -6.85 15.93 5.23
CA ARG A 119 -6.96 17.16 6.03
C ARG A 119 -8.25 17.19 6.81
N LYS A 120 -8.21 17.71 8.04
CA LYS A 120 -9.41 17.89 8.88
C LYS A 120 -10.46 18.81 8.24
N THR A 121 -10.04 19.70 7.34
CA THR A 121 -10.91 20.62 6.59
C THR A 121 -11.48 20.03 5.30
N ALA A 122 -11.14 18.79 4.95
CA ALA A 122 -11.62 18.14 3.74
C ALA A 122 -13.09 17.71 3.87
N ASP A 123 -13.82 17.74 2.76
CA ASP A 123 -15.19 17.24 2.66
C ASP A 123 -15.36 16.35 1.40
N PRO A 124 -15.53 15.02 1.54
CA PRO A 124 -15.43 14.25 2.78
C PRO A 124 -13.97 14.06 3.23
N CYS A 125 -13.76 14.03 4.56
CA CYS A 125 -12.47 13.74 5.17
C CYS A 125 -12.26 12.22 5.38
N LEU A 126 -11.13 11.69 4.91
CA LEU A 126 -10.81 10.26 4.99
C LEU A 126 -10.22 9.81 6.35
N GLN A 127 -9.99 10.73 7.29
CA GLN A 127 -9.46 10.36 8.61
C GLN A 127 -10.38 9.41 9.37
N HIS A 128 -11.70 9.59 9.25
CA HIS A 128 -12.66 8.69 9.89
C HIS A 128 -12.67 7.30 9.23
N THR A 129 -12.65 7.25 7.89
CA THR A 129 -12.52 5.99 7.13
C THR A 129 -11.26 5.23 7.55
N LEU A 130 -10.13 5.93 7.64
CA LEU A 130 -8.86 5.35 8.09
C LEU A 130 -8.94 4.81 9.52
N TYR A 131 -9.52 5.58 10.43
CA TYR A 131 -9.72 5.15 11.82
C TYR A 131 -10.52 3.85 11.89
N ASN A 132 -11.64 3.78 11.18
CA ASN A 132 -12.50 2.59 11.18
C ASN A 132 -11.77 1.36 10.65
N VAL A 133 -11.10 1.48 9.50
CA VAL A 133 -10.33 0.36 8.90
C VAL A 133 -9.27 -0.16 9.85
N LEU A 134 -8.50 0.73 10.50
CA LEU A 134 -7.44 0.34 11.44
C LEU A 134 -7.97 -0.28 12.72
N VAL A 135 -9.07 0.24 13.28
CA VAL A 135 -9.71 -0.32 14.47
C VAL A 135 -10.28 -1.70 14.17
N ALA A 136 -11.01 -1.85 13.05
CA ALA A 136 -11.55 -3.13 12.62
C ALA A 136 -10.41 -4.15 12.42
N TYR A 137 -9.32 -3.76 11.77
CA TYR A 137 -8.16 -4.63 11.58
C TYR A 137 -7.53 -5.08 12.91
N GLY A 138 -7.32 -4.14 13.84
CA GLY A 138 -6.76 -4.48 15.16
C GLY A 138 -7.67 -5.39 16.00
N HIS A 139 -8.99 -5.31 15.81
CA HIS A 139 -9.95 -6.24 16.41
C HIS A 139 -9.97 -7.61 15.72
N HIS A 140 -9.81 -7.62 14.39
CA HIS A 140 -9.75 -8.83 13.57
C HIS A 140 -8.54 -9.69 13.92
N ASN A 141 -7.34 -9.09 13.93
CA ASN A 141 -6.09 -9.78 14.22
C ASN A 141 -5.49 -9.28 15.54
N LYS A 142 -5.99 -9.79 16.67
CA LYS A 142 -5.54 -9.37 18.01
C LYS A 142 -4.06 -9.67 18.31
N ALA A 143 -3.47 -10.66 17.62
CA ALA A 143 -2.06 -11.03 17.82
C ALA A 143 -1.12 -9.96 17.26
N VAL A 144 -1.50 -9.34 16.15
CA VAL A 144 -0.79 -8.20 15.55
C VAL A 144 -1.28 -6.87 16.14
N GLY A 145 -2.59 -6.72 16.29
CA GLY A 145 -3.23 -5.48 16.71
C GLY A 145 -2.97 -4.37 15.71
N TYR A 146 -2.28 -3.32 16.16
CA TYR A 146 -1.85 -2.20 15.34
C TYR A 146 -0.34 -1.99 15.47
N CYS A 147 0.34 -1.95 14.33
CA CYS A 147 1.73 -1.57 14.23
C CYS A 147 1.84 -0.23 13.51
N GLN A 148 2.72 0.65 14.00
CA GLN A 148 3.09 1.88 13.30
C GLN A 148 3.55 1.53 11.87
N GLY A 149 3.05 2.29 10.89
CA GLY A 149 3.24 2.02 9.46
C GLY A 149 1.96 1.54 8.78
N MET A 150 1.09 0.81 9.50
CA MET A 150 -0.19 0.32 8.96
C MET A 150 -1.14 1.47 8.55
N ASN A 151 -1.06 2.61 9.22
CA ASN A 151 -1.84 3.81 8.89
C ASN A 151 -1.57 4.30 7.46
N PHE A 152 -0.32 4.27 7.03
CA PHE A 152 0.04 4.67 5.67
C PHE A 152 -0.48 3.65 4.65
N ILE A 153 -0.34 2.36 4.96
CA ILE A 153 -0.80 1.27 4.09
C ILE A 153 -2.33 1.34 3.90
N ALA A 154 -3.07 1.40 5.01
CA ALA A 154 -4.53 1.52 5.00
C ALA A 154 -4.96 2.79 4.26
N GLY A 155 -4.29 3.93 4.46
CA GLY A 155 -4.62 5.16 3.76
C GLY A 155 -4.40 5.08 2.25
N TYR A 156 -3.32 4.42 1.77
CA TYR A 156 -3.14 4.15 0.34
C TYR A 156 -4.21 3.23 -0.21
N LEU A 157 -4.56 2.15 0.50
CA LEU A 157 -5.66 1.27 0.09
C LEU A 157 -6.97 2.05 -0.07
N ILE A 158 -7.32 2.90 0.90
CA ILE A 158 -8.53 3.75 0.86
C ILE A 158 -8.51 4.70 -0.35
N LEU A 159 -7.37 5.31 -0.67
CA LEU A 159 -7.26 6.22 -1.82
C LEU A 159 -7.53 5.51 -3.16
N ILE A 160 -7.14 4.23 -3.26
CA ILE A 160 -7.24 3.43 -4.49
C ILE A 160 -8.61 2.76 -4.61
N THR A 161 -9.08 2.09 -3.55
CA THR A 161 -10.38 1.41 -3.54
C THR A 161 -11.53 2.40 -3.57
N LYS A 162 -11.38 3.54 -2.86
CA LYS A 162 -12.48 4.45 -2.54
C LYS A 162 -13.67 3.73 -1.88
N ASN A 163 -13.39 2.63 -1.19
CA ASN A 163 -14.35 1.80 -0.48
C ASN A 163 -13.73 1.34 0.84
N GLU A 164 -14.41 1.64 1.94
CA GLU A 164 -13.91 1.40 3.30
C GLU A 164 -13.74 -0.10 3.61
N GLU A 165 -14.76 -0.92 3.33
CA GLU A 165 -14.75 -2.35 3.62
C GLU A 165 -13.76 -3.10 2.70
N GLU A 166 -13.69 -2.74 1.41
CA GLU A 166 -12.67 -3.32 0.51
C GLU A 166 -11.25 -3.02 1.00
N SER A 167 -11.02 -1.83 1.55
CA SER A 167 -9.71 -1.45 2.10
C SER A 167 -9.33 -2.31 3.30
N PHE A 168 -10.30 -2.62 4.17
CA PHE A 168 -10.10 -3.55 5.28
C PHE A 168 -9.72 -4.94 4.79
N TRP A 169 -10.43 -5.49 3.80
CA TRP A 169 -10.13 -6.84 3.29
C TRP A 169 -8.81 -6.93 2.52
N LEU A 170 -8.40 -5.86 1.84
CA LEU A 170 -7.05 -5.78 1.25
C LEU A 170 -5.97 -5.68 2.31
N LEU A 171 -6.20 -4.93 3.40
CA LEU A 171 -5.27 -4.83 4.51
C LEU A 171 -5.11 -6.20 5.19
N ASP A 172 -6.22 -6.93 5.38
CA ASP A 172 -6.22 -8.31 5.85
C ASP A 172 -5.40 -9.23 4.94
N ALA A 173 -5.67 -9.22 3.64
CA ALA A 173 -4.91 -10.05 2.70
C ALA A 173 -3.41 -9.72 2.71
N LEU A 174 -3.07 -8.43 2.77
CA LEU A 174 -1.70 -7.96 2.72
C LEU A 174 -0.91 -8.38 3.96
N ILE A 175 -1.43 -8.08 5.15
CA ILE A 175 -0.72 -8.33 6.41
C ILE A 175 -0.90 -9.78 6.89
N GLY A 176 -2.09 -10.35 6.73
CA GLY A 176 -2.41 -11.68 7.22
C GLY A 176 -1.87 -12.82 6.35
N ARG A 177 -1.60 -12.58 5.06
CA ARG A 177 -1.19 -13.64 4.12
C ARG A 177 -0.01 -13.30 3.22
N ILE A 178 0.03 -12.10 2.63
CA ILE A 178 1.09 -11.75 1.66
C ILE A 178 2.42 -11.43 2.37
N LEU A 179 2.35 -10.80 3.55
CA LEU A 179 3.51 -10.37 4.34
C LEU A 179 3.53 -11.06 5.72
N PRO A 180 3.71 -12.39 5.78
CA PRO A 180 3.69 -13.13 7.03
C PRO A 180 4.77 -12.60 7.99
N ASP A 181 4.42 -12.46 9.26
CA ASP A 181 5.29 -12.04 10.37
C ASP A 181 5.95 -10.66 10.25
N TYR A 182 5.60 -9.85 9.25
CA TYR A 182 6.14 -8.50 9.08
C TYR A 182 5.79 -7.57 10.25
N TYR A 183 4.56 -7.67 10.73
CA TYR A 183 4.02 -6.80 11.79
C TYR A 183 3.76 -7.57 13.09
N SER A 184 4.31 -8.78 13.21
CA SER A 184 4.34 -9.49 14.49
C SER A 184 5.17 -8.71 15.51
N PRO A 185 5.00 -8.92 16.83
CA PRO A 185 5.83 -8.25 17.84
C PRO A 185 7.35 -8.44 17.64
N ALA A 186 7.76 -9.56 17.05
CA ALA A 186 9.16 -9.85 16.75
C ALA A 186 9.63 -9.32 15.37
N MET A 187 8.68 -9.03 14.47
CA MET A 187 8.90 -8.58 13.09
C MET A 187 9.85 -9.50 12.31
N LEU A 188 9.73 -10.82 12.49
CA LEU A 188 10.68 -11.79 11.92
C LEU A 188 10.67 -11.78 10.39
N GLY A 189 9.49 -11.73 9.76
CA GLY A 189 9.39 -11.66 8.30
C GLY A 189 10.05 -10.41 7.73
N LEU A 190 9.79 -9.26 8.36
CA LEU A 190 10.38 -7.97 7.99
C LEU A 190 11.91 -8.01 8.07
N LYS A 191 12.47 -8.47 9.20
CA LYS A 191 13.92 -8.56 9.39
C LYS A 191 14.56 -9.53 8.40
N THR A 192 13.90 -10.66 8.14
CA THR A 192 14.38 -11.67 7.18
C THR A 192 14.54 -11.05 5.79
N ASP A 193 13.53 -10.34 5.30
CA ASP A 193 13.58 -9.75 3.96
C ASP A 193 14.58 -8.57 3.86
N GLN A 194 14.82 -7.85 4.96
CA GLN A 194 15.87 -6.83 5.04
C GLN A 194 17.28 -7.46 4.95
N GLU A 195 17.52 -8.59 5.61
CA GLU A 195 18.79 -9.32 5.51
C GLU A 195 18.97 -9.95 4.11
N VAL A 196 17.91 -10.49 3.51
CA VAL A 196 17.94 -10.96 2.11
C VAL A 196 18.34 -9.85 1.16
N LEU A 197 17.85 -8.62 1.36
CA LEU A 197 18.31 -7.47 0.58
C LEU A 197 19.81 -7.22 0.79
N GLY A 198 20.30 -7.31 2.02
CA GLY A 198 21.73 -7.18 2.33
C GLY A 198 22.60 -8.17 1.55
N GLU A 199 22.21 -9.44 1.53
CA GLU A 199 22.87 -10.49 0.75
C GLU A 199 22.81 -10.22 -0.76
N LEU A 200 21.65 -9.79 -1.28
CA LEU A 200 21.53 -9.41 -2.69
C LEU A 200 22.43 -8.23 -3.05
N VAL A 201 22.55 -7.23 -2.18
CA VAL A 201 23.47 -6.09 -2.40
C VAL A 201 24.92 -6.57 -2.38
N LYS A 202 25.30 -7.46 -1.45
CA LYS A 202 26.63 -8.06 -1.44
C LYS A 202 26.96 -8.78 -2.75
N MET A 203 26.00 -9.49 -3.32
CA MET A 203 26.18 -10.20 -4.60
C MET A 203 26.18 -9.29 -5.83
N LYS A 204 25.37 -8.23 -5.83
CA LYS A 204 25.11 -7.43 -7.04
C LYS A 204 25.83 -6.08 -7.07
N VAL A 205 26.12 -5.52 -5.90
CA VAL A 205 26.78 -4.22 -5.73
C VAL A 205 27.77 -4.30 -4.54
N PRO A 206 28.80 -5.16 -4.64
CA PRO A 206 29.68 -5.49 -3.51
C PRO A 206 30.37 -4.27 -2.88
N ALA A 207 30.69 -3.24 -3.69
CA ALA A 207 31.29 -2.01 -3.19
C ALA A 207 30.41 -1.27 -2.16
N VAL A 208 29.08 -1.33 -2.31
CA VAL A 208 28.15 -0.74 -1.34
C VAL A 208 28.08 -1.59 -0.07
N ALA A 209 28.08 -2.92 -0.22
CA ALA A 209 28.10 -3.83 0.93
C ALA A 209 29.38 -3.67 1.76
N GLU A 210 30.54 -3.57 1.12
CA GLU A 210 31.81 -3.33 1.81
C GLU A 210 31.81 -2.00 2.56
N LEU A 211 31.24 -0.94 1.98
CA LEU A 211 31.12 0.36 2.64
C LEU A 211 30.24 0.27 3.90
N MET A 212 29.10 -0.42 3.81
CA MET A 212 28.20 -0.66 4.94
C MET A 212 28.90 -1.45 6.05
N GLU A 213 29.57 -2.56 5.71
CA GLU A 213 30.33 -3.39 6.65
C GLU A 213 31.46 -2.59 7.32
N ARG A 214 32.23 -1.81 6.55
CA ARG A 214 33.33 -0.97 7.05
C ARG A 214 32.87 0.05 8.10
N HIS A 215 31.67 0.60 7.93
CA HIS A 215 31.10 1.57 8.86
C HIS A 215 30.20 0.94 9.94
N GLY A 216 30.07 -0.39 9.97
CA GLY A 216 29.22 -1.11 10.92
C GLY A 216 27.73 -0.76 10.79
N VAL A 217 27.27 -0.33 9.61
CA VAL A 217 25.87 0.06 9.38
C VAL A 217 25.05 -1.19 9.08
N MET A 218 24.00 -1.40 9.86
CA MET A 218 23.07 -2.51 9.64
C MET A 218 22.07 -2.19 8.52
N TRP A 219 21.82 -3.14 7.63
CA TRP A 219 20.81 -3.00 6.56
C TRP A 219 19.43 -2.68 7.11
N THR A 220 19.06 -3.33 8.22
CA THR A 220 17.79 -3.12 8.92
C THR A 220 17.55 -1.65 9.24
N LEU A 221 18.58 -0.89 9.62
CA LEU A 221 18.44 0.55 9.92
C LEU A 221 18.19 1.38 8.66
N VAL A 222 18.85 1.06 7.55
CA VAL A 222 18.76 1.82 6.30
C VAL A 222 17.41 1.61 5.62
N VAL A 223 16.93 0.36 5.59
CA VAL A 223 15.76 -0.02 4.79
C VAL A 223 14.50 -0.27 5.61
N SER A 224 14.55 -0.05 6.94
CA SER A 224 13.38 -0.20 7.83
C SER A 224 12.13 0.46 7.28
N ARG A 225 12.22 1.75 6.93
CA ARG A 225 11.07 2.51 6.42
C ARG A 225 10.60 2.03 5.04
N TRP A 226 11.52 1.49 4.22
CA TRP A 226 11.19 0.98 2.90
C TRP A 226 10.27 -0.23 3.00
N PHE A 227 10.58 -1.17 3.89
CA PHE A 227 9.78 -2.39 4.02
C PHE A 227 8.57 -2.20 4.94
N ILE A 228 8.70 -1.54 6.09
CA ILE A 228 7.59 -1.46 7.06
C ILE A 228 6.39 -0.65 6.54
N CYS A 229 6.65 0.36 5.70
CA CYS A 229 5.61 1.16 5.03
C CYS A 229 5.44 0.78 3.55
N LEU A 230 6.04 -0.32 3.09
CA LEU A 230 5.96 -0.80 1.69
C LEU A 230 6.25 0.29 0.66
N PHE A 231 7.35 1.01 0.88
CA PHE A 231 7.91 2.11 0.08
C PHE A 231 7.10 3.41 0.07
N ILE A 232 6.01 3.49 0.83
CA ILE A 232 5.30 4.76 1.05
C ILE A 232 6.25 5.77 1.70
N ASP A 233 6.17 7.02 1.25
CA ASP A 233 7.06 8.15 1.60
C ASP A 233 8.53 7.97 1.20
N ILE A 234 8.89 6.89 0.50
CA ILE A 234 10.24 6.66 -0.02
C ILE A 234 10.24 6.86 -1.54
N LEU A 235 9.21 6.36 -2.22
CA LEU A 235 9.07 6.43 -3.66
C LEU A 235 7.82 7.22 -4.06
N PRO A 236 7.78 7.82 -5.27
CA PRO A 236 6.58 8.46 -5.79
C PRO A 236 5.39 7.49 -5.83
N VAL A 237 4.18 8.00 -5.60
CA VAL A 237 2.94 7.21 -5.48
C VAL A 237 2.78 6.18 -6.60
N GLU A 238 2.94 6.59 -7.88
CA GLU A 238 2.84 5.67 -9.03
C GLU A 238 3.82 4.50 -8.97
N THR A 239 5.03 4.72 -8.43
CA THR A 239 6.05 3.68 -8.28
C THR A 239 5.66 2.70 -7.17
N VAL A 240 5.17 3.22 -6.04
CA VAL A 240 4.66 2.39 -4.94
C VAL A 240 3.52 1.51 -5.42
N LEU A 241 2.54 2.07 -6.14
CA LEU A 241 1.42 1.30 -6.69
C LEU A 241 1.88 0.20 -7.67
N ARG A 242 2.95 0.45 -8.43
CA ARG A 242 3.53 -0.57 -9.32
C ARG A 242 4.27 -1.68 -8.59
N ILE A 243 4.86 -1.38 -7.43
CA ILE A 243 5.41 -2.39 -6.52
C ILE A 243 4.27 -3.22 -5.94
N TRP A 244 3.22 -2.56 -5.45
CA TRP A 244 2.05 -3.20 -4.84
C TRP A 244 1.25 -4.06 -5.81
N ASP A 245 1.18 -3.67 -7.09
CA ASP A 245 0.64 -4.54 -8.14
C ASP A 245 1.29 -5.94 -8.10
N CYS A 246 2.57 -6.03 -7.72
CA CYS A 246 3.39 -7.25 -7.79
C CYS A 246 3.62 -7.98 -6.46
N LEU A 247 3.17 -7.43 -5.33
CA LEU A 247 3.19 -8.12 -4.02
C LEU A 247 2.23 -9.32 -4.04
#